data_AF-Q6FLZ6-F1
#
_entry.id   AF-Q6FLZ6-F1
#
_cell.length_a   1.000
_cell.length_b   1.000
_cell.length_c   1.000
_cell.angle_alpha   90.00
_cell.angle_beta   90.00
_cell.angle_gamma   90.00
#
_symmetry.space_group_name_H-M   'P 1'
#
loop_
_entity.id
_entity.type
_entity.pdbx_description
1 polymer ?
#
loop_
_entity_poly.entity_id
_entity_poly.type
_entity_poly.pdbx_seq_one_letter_code
_entity_poly.pdbx_strand_id
1 'polypeptide(L)'
;MIEQDVTLKKKHSLRKNVLQYNSYTRDGSVSPIERPLEGLYKCHSKDSLPSLQHLIDRSSSESLPLKKKKKYIMNDRSSYTTVSVPRYVTPTHKNTTQTNFLRPRLEFSGYQLSGYKRYQVNVSLKTVDLPTVESGNTTTTPHITGYLTIKGLTSQHPEITTFFEAYAVEHNELGFLSSQWPEENNYEPYKSDDQTDLEHWLNFPAFRELFIAQHANLVKEDEEATPDFKKKRQSINTLAELFMENQAQNEGRNYLNDRYIFMRWKEKFLVPDAFVENVDGASYDGFYYVVHDQLTGCMQGFYYHQDAERFQQLELVPCKKAQDLCNSSCTFELA
;
A
#
# COMPACT_ATOMS: atom_id res chain seq x y z
N MET A 1 3.91 45.89 47.57
CA MET A 1 3.89 45.65 49.02
C MET A 1 2.89 44.54 49.29
N ILE A 2 3.41 43.36 49.67
CA ILE A 2 2.83 42.34 50.56
C ILE A 2 1.58 41.61 50.01
N GLU A 3 1.73 40.43 49.38
CA GLU A 3 1.76 39.06 49.96
C GLU A 3 0.52 38.66 50.75
N GLN A 4 -0.16 37.59 50.33
CA GLN A 4 -0.12 36.30 51.05
C GLN A 4 -0.81 35.16 50.31
N ASP A 5 -0.02 34.12 50.07
CA ASP A 5 -0.38 32.74 49.74
C ASP A 5 -1.26 32.09 50.80
N VAL A 6 -2.23 31.27 50.37
CA VAL A 6 -2.76 30.17 51.21
C VAL A 6 -2.81 28.88 50.41
N THR A 7 -1.90 27.99 50.80
CA THR A 7 -1.78 26.58 50.40
C THR A 7 -2.82 25.74 51.13
N LEU A 8 -3.59 24.90 50.43
CA LEU A 8 -4.40 23.84 51.04
C LEU A 8 -4.12 22.48 50.39
N LYS A 9 -3.33 21.67 51.10
CA LYS A 9 -3.11 20.25 50.89
C LYS A 9 -4.35 19.46 51.32
N LYS A 10 -4.82 18.51 50.50
CA LYS A 10 -5.64 17.39 50.98
C LYS A 10 -5.06 16.06 50.48
N LYS A 11 -4.57 15.27 51.45
CA LYS A 11 -4.24 13.84 51.33
C LYS A 11 -5.51 13.00 51.56
N HIS A 12 -5.53 11.83 50.92
CA HIS A 12 -6.24 10.57 51.23
C HIS A 12 -6.81 9.99 49.93
N SER A 13 -6.88 8.68 49.68
CA SER A 13 -6.28 7.47 50.26
C SER A 13 -6.74 6.36 49.32
N LEU A 14 -5.83 5.46 48.94
CA LEU A 14 -6.11 4.26 48.16
C LEU A 14 -7.20 3.39 48.81
N ARG A 15 -8.15 2.90 48.02
CA ARG A 15 -8.79 1.59 48.24
C ARG A 15 -9.03 0.88 46.91
N LYS A 16 -8.33 -0.24 46.75
CA LYS A 16 -8.55 -1.29 45.75
C LYS A 16 -9.77 -2.11 46.20
N ASN A 17 -10.76 -2.29 45.33
CA ASN A 17 -11.82 -3.28 45.55
C ASN A 17 -11.42 -4.58 44.85
N VAL A 18 -10.96 -5.53 45.67
CA VAL A 18 -10.83 -6.95 45.36
C VAL A 18 -12.13 -7.60 45.83
N LEU A 19 -12.93 -8.15 44.91
CA LEU A 19 -14.02 -9.05 45.27
C LEU A 19 -13.50 -10.47 45.18
N GLN A 20 -13.32 -11.06 46.36
CA GLN A 20 -12.93 -12.44 46.59
C GLN A 20 -14.20 -13.16 47.07
N TYR A 21 -14.71 -14.11 46.30
CA TYR A 21 -15.70 -15.08 46.77
C TYR A 21 -15.01 -16.44 46.81
N ASN A 22 -14.79 -16.95 48.02
CA ASN A 22 -14.39 -18.33 48.27
C ASN A 22 -15.63 -19.12 48.69
N SER A 23 -15.86 -20.27 48.07
CA SER A 23 -16.57 -21.38 48.68
C SER A 23 -15.75 -22.67 48.47
N TYR A 24 -15.41 -23.30 49.58
CA TYR A 24 -14.77 -24.61 49.62
C TYR A 24 -15.83 -25.71 49.60
N THR A 25 -15.60 -26.80 48.85
CA THR A 25 -15.93 -28.17 49.28
C THR A 25 -15.02 -29.20 48.58
N ARG A 26 -14.90 -30.35 49.26
CA ARG A 26 -13.92 -31.45 49.21
C ARG A 26 -14.05 -32.39 47.99
N ASP A 27 -12.90 -32.92 47.57
CA ASP A 27 -12.58 -34.30 47.11
C ASP A 27 -13.47 -35.06 46.11
N GLY A 28 -12.81 -35.73 45.15
CA GLY A 28 -13.31 -36.94 44.50
C GLY A 28 -13.28 -36.96 42.97
N SER A 29 -12.30 -37.65 42.41
CA SER A 29 -12.17 -38.07 41.00
C SER A 29 -13.41 -38.80 40.44
N VAL A 30 -13.83 -38.54 39.19
CA VAL A 30 -14.29 -39.52 38.16
C VAL A 30 -14.35 -38.83 36.77
N SER A 31 -14.01 -39.60 35.73
CA SER A 31 -13.89 -39.38 34.27
C SER A 31 -14.99 -38.58 33.53
N PRO A 32 -14.67 -37.88 32.42
CA PRO A 32 -15.68 -37.38 31.48
C PRO A 32 -15.97 -38.37 30.34
N ILE A 33 -17.27 -38.54 30.11
CA ILE A 33 -17.94 -39.27 29.03
C ILE A 33 -17.89 -38.44 27.73
N GLU A 34 -17.60 -39.11 26.61
CA GLU A 34 -17.72 -38.64 25.20
C GLU A 34 -19.13 -38.08 24.90
N ARG A 35 -19.35 -37.02 24.11
CA ARG A 35 -19.27 -36.89 22.62
C ARG A 35 -20.05 -35.59 22.22
N PRO A 36 -20.20 -35.16 20.94
CA PRO A 36 -19.25 -34.54 20.01
C PRO A 36 -19.69 -33.14 19.52
N LEU A 37 -18.77 -32.31 19.03
CA LEU A 37 -19.09 -31.20 18.09
C LEU A 37 -18.03 -31.17 16.99
N GLU A 38 -18.33 -31.90 15.91
CA GLU A 38 -17.67 -31.80 14.62
C GLU A 38 -17.95 -30.42 14.00
N GLY A 39 -16.95 -29.79 13.39
CA GLY A 39 -17.17 -28.56 12.62
C GLY A 39 -15.97 -27.69 12.26
N LEU A 40 -14.75 -28.02 12.71
CA LEU A 40 -13.53 -27.33 12.26
C LEU A 40 -12.65 -28.31 11.49
N TYR A 41 -12.61 -28.14 10.17
CA TYR A 41 -11.60 -28.76 9.30
C TYR A 41 -10.22 -28.29 9.78
N LYS A 42 -9.58 -29.10 10.63
CA LYS A 42 -8.21 -28.88 11.07
C LYS A 42 -7.29 -29.46 10.01
N CYS A 43 -6.86 -28.61 9.08
CA CYS A 43 -5.81 -28.93 8.11
C CYS A 43 -4.54 -29.36 8.87
N HIS A 44 -4.35 -30.65 9.09
CA HIS A 44 -3.08 -31.19 9.54
C HIS A 44 -2.16 -31.24 8.32
N SER A 45 -1.51 -30.12 8.03
CA SER A 45 -0.24 -30.19 7.32
C SER A 45 0.71 -31.00 8.22
N LYS A 46 1.01 -32.23 7.80
CA LYS A 46 2.00 -33.09 8.45
C LYS A 46 3.42 -32.57 8.27
N ASP A 47 3.60 -31.45 7.56
CA ASP A 47 4.89 -30.82 7.28
C ASP A 47 5.21 -29.67 8.25
N SER A 48 4.72 -29.77 9.49
CA SER A 48 5.21 -28.89 10.55
C SER A 48 6.61 -29.39 10.98
N LEU A 49 7.59 -28.47 10.99
CA LEU A 49 9.00 -28.70 11.35
C LEU A 49 9.28 -29.62 12.56
N PRO A 50 8.43 -29.69 13.62
CA PRO A 50 8.65 -30.63 14.73
C PRO A 50 8.63 -32.12 14.32
N SER A 51 7.89 -32.48 13.26
CA SER A 51 7.84 -33.86 12.75
C SER A 51 9.17 -34.31 12.09
N LEU A 52 10.01 -33.37 11.65
CA LEU A 52 11.33 -33.63 11.10
C LEU A 52 12.41 -33.82 12.18
N GLN A 53 12.22 -33.27 13.39
CA GLN A 53 13.19 -33.40 14.49
C GLN A 53 13.32 -34.85 14.97
N HIS A 54 12.25 -35.64 14.90
CA HIS A 54 12.27 -37.06 15.28
C HIS A 54 13.10 -37.97 14.35
N LEU A 55 13.60 -37.47 13.20
CA LEU A 55 14.49 -38.23 12.32
C LEU A 55 15.97 -38.14 12.72
N ILE A 56 16.33 -37.29 13.70
CA ILE A 56 17.71 -37.05 14.09
C ILE A 56 18.15 -37.95 15.28
N ASP A 57 17.22 -38.36 16.16
CA ASP A 57 17.55 -39.00 17.45
C ASP A 57 17.53 -40.54 17.50
N ARG A 58 17.67 -41.25 16.37
CA ARG A 58 17.97 -42.70 16.42
C ARG A 58 19.47 -42.97 16.35
N SER A 59 20.13 -42.81 17.50
CA SER A 59 21.49 -43.33 17.74
C SER A 59 21.48 -44.41 18.82
N SER A 60 21.24 -45.66 18.44
CA SER A 60 21.80 -46.82 19.14
C SER A 60 21.74 -48.08 18.26
N SER A 61 22.92 -48.44 17.75
CA SER A 61 23.39 -49.80 17.43
C SER A 61 22.44 -50.76 16.71
N GLU A 62 22.48 -50.77 15.38
CA GLU A 62 22.48 -52.00 14.57
C GLU A 62 23.04 -51.70 13.18
N SER A 63 23.77 -52.66 12.62
CA SER A 63 24.67 -52.61 11.46
C SER A 63 24.24 -51.70 10.29
N LEU A 64 25.10 -50.73 9.95
CA LEU A 64 24.96 -49.79 8.82
C LEU A 64 25.10 -50.48 7.45
N PRO A 65 24.08 -50.46 6.56
CA PRO A 65 24.31 -50.49 5.13
C PRO A 65 24.38 -49.04 4.61
N LEU A 66 25.56 -48.65 4.16
CA LEU A 66 25.89 -47.52 3.28
C LEU A 66 24.84 -46.38 3.18
N LYS A 67 25.22 -45.21 3.73
CA LYS A 67 24.82 -43.86 3.30
C LYS A 67 23.30 -43.66 3.17
N LYS A 68 22.66 -42.90 4.07
CA LYS A 68 21.32 -42.31 3.89
C LYS A 68 21.14 -41.94 2.41
N LYS A 69 20.42 -42.76 1.64
CA LYS A 69 20.33 -42.60 0.18
C LYS A 69 19.68 -41.25 -0.04
N LYS A 70 20.38 -40.34 -0.72
CA LYS A 70 19.86 -39.01 -1.09
C LYS A 70 18.72 -39.19 -2.12
N LYS A 71 17.54 -39.60 -1.65
CA LYS A 71 16.41 -40.09 -2.46
C LYS A 71 16.08 -39.16 -3.63
N TYR A 72 15.93 -37.87 -3.35
CA TYR A 72 15.56 -36.87 -4.36
C TYR A 72 16.67 -36.56 -5.35
N ILE A 73 17.93 -36.78 -4.98
CA ILE A 73 19.07 -36.59 -5.89
C ILE A 73 19.22 -37.82 -6.79
N MET A 74 19.11 -39.03 -6.23
CA MET A 74 19.32 -40.27 -6.98
C MET A 74 18.14 -40.61 -7.90
N ASN A 75 16.94 -40.11 -7.59
CA ASN A 75 15.73 -40.35 -8.38
C ASN A 75 15.38 -39.15 -9.28
N ASP A 76 16.24 -38.15 -9.39
CA ASP A 76 16.02 -37.05 -10.31
C ASP A 76 16.24 -37.54 -11.74
N ARG A 77 15.17 -37.52 -12.54
CA ARG A 77 15.19 -37.86 -13.98
C ARG A 77 14.86 -36.65 -14.84
N SER A 78 14.86 -35.45 -14.25
CA SER A 78 14.61 -34.22 -14.97
C SER A 78 15.68 -34.04 -16.04
N SER A 79 15.27 -33.59 -17.22
CA SER A 79 16.19 -33.35 -18.33
C SER A 79 16.90 -32.02 -18.15
N TYR A 80 18.05 -32.04 -17.47
CA TYR A 80 18.93 -30.89 -17.40
C TYR A 80 19.76 -30.80 -18.69
N THR A 81 19.49 -29.80 -19.52
CA THR A 81 20.28 -29.53 -20.73
C THR A 81 21.18 -28.33 -20.52
N THR A 82 22.44 -28.45 -20.93
CA THR A 82 23.38 -27.32 -21.03
C THR A 82 23.45 -26.76 -22.45
N VAL A 83 22.86 -27.47 -23.42
CA VAL A 83 22.73 -26.99 -24.80
C VAL A 83 21.61 -25.98 -24.83
N SER A 84 21.88 -24.81 -25.41
CA SER A 84 20.86 -23.79 -25.67
C SER A 84 19.74 -24.42 -26.49
N VAL A 85 18.61 -24.70 -25.86
CA VAL A 85 17.39 -25.10 -26.55
C VAL A 85 17.09 -24.00 -27.57
N PRO A 86 16.75 -24.30 -28.84
CA PRO A 86 16.34 -23.28 -29.78
C PRO A 86 15.17 -22.53 -29.14
N ARG A 87 15.43 -21.30 -28.70
CA ARG A 87 14.43 -20.45 -28.09
C ARG A 87 13.36 -20.23 -29.16
N TYR A 88 12.20 -20.86 -29.00
CA TYR A 88 11.01 -20.02 -29.14
C TYR A 88 11.28 -18.89 -28.16
N VAL A 89 11.55 -17.69 -28.67
CA VAL A 89 11.78 -16.52 -27.84
C VAL A 89 10.43 -16.25 -27.17
N THR A 90 10.11 -16.98 -26.11
CA THR A 90 9.22 -16.46 -25.09
C THR A 90 9.92 -15.21 -24.59
N PRO A 91 9.32 -14.03 -24.78
CA PRO A 91 9.93 -12.79 -24.35
C PRO A 91 10.28 -12.96 -22.87
N THR A 92 11.50 -12.61 -22.47
CA THR A 92 11.90 -12.56 -21.05
C THR A 92 11.19 -11.47 -20.26
N HIS A 93 10.08 -10.95 -20.79
CA HIS A 93 9.24 -9.92 -20.22
C HIS A 93 8.43 -10.58 -19.12
N LYS A 94 9.05 -10.75 -17.95
CA LYS A 94 8.29 -10.89 -16.72
C LYS A 94 7.67 -9.52 -16.48
N ASN A 95 6.41 -9.40 -16.91
CA ASN A 95 5.65 -8.15 -16.90
C ASN A 95 5.40 -7.60 -15.50
N THR A 96 5.60 -8.39 -14.44
CA THR A 96 5.39 -7.94 -13.05
C THR A 96 6.58 -7.20 -12.47
N THR A 97 6.51 -5.87 -12.46
CA THR A 97 7.48 -5.02 -11.77
C THR A 97 6.93 -4.61 -10.41
N GLN A 98 7.67 -4.95 -9.36
CA GLN A 98 7.37 -4.61 -7.96
C GLN A 98 8.53 -3.82 -7.38
N THR A 99 8.26 -3.06 -6.31
CA THR A 99 9.31 -2.34 -5.56
C THR A 99 9.43 -2.90 -4.14
N ASN A 100 10.40 -2.40 -3.37
CA ASN A 100 10.60 -2.84 -1.98
C ASN A 100 9.36 -2.66 -1.11
N PHE A 101 8.60 -1.59 -1.36
CA PHE A 101 7.40 -1.23 -0.60
C PHE A 101 6.10 -1.37 -1.41
N LEU A 102 6.14 -1.35 -2.74
CA LEU A 102 4.99 -1.68 -3.58
C LEU A 102 5.07 -3.14 -3.99
N ARG A 103 4.54 -4.01 -3.13
CA ARG A 103 4.44 -5.45 -3.37
C ARG A 103 3.17 -6.04 -2.78
N PRO A 104 2.63 -7.13 -3.34
CA PRO A 104 1.46 -7.82 -2.81
C PRO A 104 1.58 -8.13 -1.32
N ARG A 105 0.50 -7.90 -0.58
CA ARG A 105 0.34 -8.11 0.87
C ARG A 105 1.06 -7.13 1.77
N LEU A 106 1.75 -6.12 1.24
CA LEU A 106 2.24 -5.06 2.12
C LEU A 106 1.07 -4.24 2.65
N GLU A 107 1.17 -3.90 3.94
CA GLU A 107 0.18 -3.09 4.63
C GLU A 107 0.77 -1.76 5.03
N PHE A 108 -0.07 -0.74 4.96
CA PHE A 108 0.23 0.60 5.41
C PHE A 108 -0.81 1.05 6.42
N SER A 109 -0.40 1.91 7.34
CA SER A 109 -1.29 2.49 8.33
C SER A 109 -0.98 3.97 8.48
N GLY A 110 -2.00 4.74 8.80
CA GLY A 110 -1.84 6.16 9.04
C GLY A 110 -3.19 6.85 9.16
N TYR A 111 -3.32 8.02 8.56
CA TYR A 111 -4.45 8.90 8.84
C TYR A 111 -4.91 9.67 7.60
N GLN A 112 -6.21 9.91 7.55
CA GLN A 112 -6.84 10.91 6.68
C GLN A 112 -7.26 12.11 7.51
N LEU A 113 -6.88 13.31 7.08
CA LEU A 113 -7.21 14.58 7.72
C LEU A 113 -8.21 15.35 6.85
N SER A 114 -9.34 15.72 7.42
CA SER A 114 -10.37 16.57 6.78
C SER A 114 -10.71 17.70 7.74
N GLY A 115 -10.27 18.92 7.39
CA GLY A 115 -10.31 20.08 8.28
C GLY A 115 -9.64 19.79 9.62
N TYR A 116 -10.44 19.73 10.68
CA TYR A 116 -10.00 19.44 12.05
C TYR A 116 -10.16 17.98 12.47
N LYS A 117 -10.78 17.14 11.62
CA LYS A 117 -11.04 15.73 11.90
C LYS A 117 -9.88 14.88 11.39
N ARG A 118 -9.57 13.82 12.15
CA ARG A 118 -8.52 12.86 11.86
C ARG A 118 -9.08 11.46 11.95
N TYR A 119 -9.01 10.72 10.84
CA TYR A 119 -9.52 9.37 10.72
C TYR A 119 -8.36 8.40 10.58
N GLN A 120 -8.42 7.26 11.27
CA GLN A 120 -7.41 6.23 11.11
C GLN A 120 -7.66 5.49 9.81
N VAL A 121 -6.60 5.27 9.02
CA VAL A 121 -6.65 4.57 7.75
C VAL A 121 -5.66 3.41 7.73
N ASN A 122 -6.10 2.30 7.16
CA ASN A 122 -5.31 1.10 6.94
C ASN A 122 -5.44 0.70 5.46
N VAL A 123 -4.32 0.44 4.79
CA VAL A 123 -4.29 0.04 3.38
C VAL A 123 -3.59 -1.30 3.24
N SER A 124 -4.18 -2.22 2.47
CA SER A 124 -3.61 -3.54 2.18
C SER A 124 -3.52 -3.75 0.67
N LEU A 125 -2.30 -3.85 0.13
CA LEU A 125 -2.07 -4.08 -1.29
C LEU A 125 -2.35 -5.55 -1.64
N LYS A 126 -3.06 -5.80 -2.75
CA LYS A 126 -3.43 -7.14 -3.23
C LYS A 126 -2.64 -7.55 -4.46
N THR A 127 -2.74 -6.79 -5.54
CA THR A 127 -1.89 -6.95 -6.73
C THR A 127 -1.02 -5.73 -6.91
N VAL A 128 0.21 -5.95 -7.39
CA VAL A 128 1.11 -4.88 -7.82
C VAL A 128 1.80 -5.37 -9.08
N ASP A 129 1.56 -4.66 -10.16
CA ASP A 129 2.08 -4.89 -11.49
C ASP A 129 2.38 -3.52 -12.13
N LEU A 130 3.57 -2.99 -11.87
CA LEU A 130 3.98 -1.69 -12.38
C LEU A 130 4.54 -1.86 -13.80
N PRO A 131 4.01 -1.12 -14.79
CA PRO A 131 4.51 -1.20 -16.16
C PRO A 131 5.91 -0.60 -16.27
N THR A 132 6.62 -1.06 -17.29
CA THR A 132 7.94 -0.54 -17.68
C THR A 132 7.92 -0.19 -19.16
N VAL A 133 8.83 0.71 -19.57
CA VAL A 133 9.01 1.13 -20.97
C VAL A 133 9.22 -0.08 -21.91
N GLU A 134 9.81 -1.15 -21.40
CA GLU A 134 10.06 -2.39 -22.16
C GLU A 134 8.83 -3.28 -22.31
N SER A 135 7.74 -3.02 -21.57
CA SER A 135 6.55 -3.89 -21.57
C SER A 135 5.67 -3.71 -22.81
N GLY A 136 5.94 -2.71 -23.66
CA GLY A 136 5.43 -2.59 -25.04
C GLY A 136 3.91 -2.45 -25.21
N ASN A 137 3.11 -2.63 -24.15
CA ASN A 137 1.66 -2.64 -24.17
C ASN A 137 1.13 -1.75 -23.05
N THR A 138 0.39 -0.71 -23.44
CA THR A 138 -0.59 0.01 -22.63
C THR A 138 -1.58 -1.00 -22.06
N THR A 139 -1.29 -1.53 -20.88
CA THR A 139 -2.22 -2.50 -20.29
C THR A 139 -3.27 -1.69 -19.56
N THR A 140 -4.52 -1.78 -20.01
CA THR A 140 -5.69 -1.12 -19.40
C THR A 140 -6.07 -1.72 -18.04
N THR A 141 -5.17 -2.50 -17.45
CA THR A 141 -5.33 -3.13 -16.14
C THR A 141 -4.75 -2.24 -15.06
N PRO A 142 -5.38 -2.19 -13.87
CA PRO A 142 -4.86 -1.40 -12.76
C PRO A 142 -3.48 -1.88 -12.33
N HIS A 143 -2.53 -0.96 -12.20
CA HIS A 143 -1.15 -1.29 -11.80
C HIS A 143 -1.09 -1.75 -10.35
N ILE A 144 -1.98 -1.22 -9.50
CA ILE A 144 -2.07 -1.61 -8.09
C ILE A 144 -3.54 -1.78 -7.75
N THR A 145 -3.83 -2.83 -6.98
CA THR A 145 -5.15 -3.00 -6.34
C THR A 145 -4.99 -3.21 -4.85
N GLY A 146 -6.00 -2.83 -4.09
CA GLY A 146 -5.95 -2.98 -2.65
C GLY A 146 -7.27 -2.73 -1.95
N TYR A 147 -7.23 -2.87 -0.63
CA TYR A 147 -8.31 -2.40 0.24
C TYR A 147 -7.85 -1.17 1.01
N LEU A 148 -8.73 -0.19 1.10
CA LEU A 148 -8.59 0.97 1.96
C LEU A 148 -9.67 0.88 3.04
N THR A 149 -9.24 0.88 4.29
CA THR A 149 -10.12 0.83 5.45
C THR A 149 -9.99 2.11 6.25
N ILE A 150 -11.09 2.83 6.40
CA ILE A 150 -11.16 4.07 7.19
C ILE A 150 -12.05 3.87 8.42
N LYS A 151 -11.60 4.39 9.57
CA LYS A 151 -12.27 4.23 10.87
C LYS A 151 -12.83 5.55 11.38
N GLY A 152 -14.04 5.48 11.91
CA GLY A 152 -14.70 6.59 12.59
C GLY A 152 -15.25 7.67 11.67
N LEU A 153 -15.44 7.37 10.37
CA LEU A 153 -15.98 8.34 9.41
C LEU A 153 -17.44 8.69 9.72
N THR A 154 -18.24 7.67 10.05
CA THR A 154 -19.65 7.80 10.42
C THR A 154 -19.94 7.06 11.73
N SER A 155 -21.02 7.42 12.42
CA SER A 155 -21.43 6.71 13.64
C SER A 155 -22.10 5.36 13.36
N GLN A 156 -22.73 5.22 12.19
CA GLN A 156 -23.43 4.00 11.78
C GLN A 156 -22.46 2.93 11.28
N HIS A 157 -21.42 3.36 10.57
CA HIS A 157 -20.37 2.48 10.04
C HIS A 157 -19.02 2.86 10.66
N PRO A 158 -18.67 2.27 11.83
CA PRO A 158 -17.45 2.63 12.55
C PRO A 158 -16.17 2.28 11.77
N GLU A 159 -16.27 1.35 10.82
CA GLU A 159 -15.20 0.94 9.92
C GLU A 159 -15.81 0.74 8.53
N ILE A 160 -15.28 1.46 7.55
CA ILE A 160 -15.68 1.38 6.14
C ILE A 160 -14.47 0.86 5.38
N THR A 161 -14.66 -0.19 4.60
CA THR A 161 -13.62 -0.74 3.74
C THR A 161 -14.06 -0.70 2.30
N THR A 162 -13.21 -0.19 1.43
CA THR A 162 -13.42 -0.10 -0.01
C THR A 162 -12.33 -0.85 -0.75
N PHE A 163 -12.67 -1.40 -1.91
CA PHE A 163 -11.70 -1.85 -2.89
C PHE A 163 -11.28 -0.66 -3.75
N PHE A 164 -9.97 -0.51 -3.98
CA PHE A 164 -9.45 0.52 -4.87
C PHE A 164 -8.54 -0.08 -5.94
N GLU A 165 -8.53 0.64 -7.06
CA GLU A 165 -7.62 0.44 -8.18
C GLU A 165 -6.77 1.68 -8.35
N ALA A 166 -5.52 1.49 -8.75
CA ALA A 166 -4.57 2.57 -8.88
C ALA A 166 -3.71 2.43 -10.12
N TYR A 167 -3.45 3.58 -10.75
CA TYR A 167 -2.57 3.73 -11.89
C TYR A 167 -1.41 4.63 -11.49
N ALA A 168 -0.21 4.22 -11.89
CA ALA A 168 0.99 5.03 -11.72
C ALA A 168 1.06 6.07 -12.83
N VAL A 169 1.58 7.25 -12.48
CA VAL A 169 1.89 8.28 -13.45
C VAL A 169 3.17 7.88 -14.17
N GLU A 170 3.08 7.77 -15.48
CA GLU A 170 4.14 7.45 -16.40
C GLU A 170 4.47 8.64 -17.28
N HIS A 171 5.67 8.63 -17.86
CA HIS A 171 6.11 9.68 -18.77
C HIS A 171 5.69 9.43 -20.24
N ASN A 172 4.89 8.39 -20.49
CA ASN A 172 4.46 8.02 -21.84
C ASN A 172 2.96 8.27 -22.04
N GLU A 173 2.10 7.43 -21.46
CA GLU A 173 0.65 7.47 -21.74
C GLU A 173 -0.18 8.01 -20.58
N LEU A 174 0.23 7.73 -19.34
CA LEU A 174 -0.48 8.15 -18.14
C LEU A 174 0.25 9.31 -17.47
N GLY A 175 0.19 10.49 -18.08
CA GLY A 175 0.88 11.70 -17.60
C GLY A 175 0.31 12.29 -16.30
N PHE A 176 0.86 13.44 -15.89
CA PHE A 176 0.40 14.14 -14.70
C PHE A 176 -0.94 14.87 -14.90
N LEU A 177 -1.26 15.28 -16.12
CA LEU A 177 -2.49 16.00 -16.45
C LEU A 177 -3.56 15.04 -16.96
N SER A 178 -4.80 15.28 -16.57
CA SER A 178 -5.94 14.47 -17.00
C SER A 178 -6.16 14.50 -18.51
N SER A 179 -5.83 15.60 -19.18
CA SER A 179 -5.87 15.71 -20.65
C SER A 179 -4.89 14.79 -21.38
N GLN A 180 -3.83 14.32 -20.71
CA GLN A 180 -2.85 13.41 -21.30
C GLN A 180 -3.32 11.95 -21.27
N TRP A 181 -4.30 11.62 -20.43
CA TRP A 181 -4.81 10.25 -20.31
C TRP A 181 -5.74 9.93 -21.49
N PRO A 182 -5.70 8.69 -22.03
CA PRO A 182 -6.58 8.29 -23.12
C PRO A 182 -8.06 8.53 -22.82
N GLU A 183 -8.84 8.87 -23.84
CA GLU A 183 -10.31 8.98 -23.77
C GLU A 183 -10.98 7.60 -23.76
N GLU A 184 -10.58 6.75 -22.82
CA GLU A 184 -11.20 5.45 -22.57
C GLU A 184 -12.07 5.51 -21.31
N ASN A 185 -13.22 4.83 -21.32
CA ASN A 185 -14.17 4.82 -20.21
C ASN A 185 -13.57 4.37 -18.86
N ASN A 186 -12.49 3.58 -18.89
CA ASN A 186 -11.86 3.05 -17.68
C ASN A 186 -11.09 4.12 -16.89
N TYR A 187 -10.63 5.18 -17.56
CA TYR A 187 -9.79 6.23 -16.98
C TYR A 187 -10.57 7.45 -16.51
N GLU A 188 -11.80 7.64 -17.01
CA GLU A 188 -12.63 8.80 -16.67
C GLU A 188 -12.82 9.01 -15.15
N PRO A 189 -13.00 7.97 -14.31
CA PRO A 189 -13.11 8.15 -12.86
C PRO A 189 -11.84 8.69 -12.17
N TYR A 190 -10.70 8.71 -12.87
CA TYR A 190 -9.41 9.20 -12.37
C TYR A 190 -9.10 10.61 -12.86
N LYS A 191 -9.98 11.22 -13.67
CA LYS A 191 -9.74 12.51 -14.33
C LYS A 191 -10.41 13.65 -13.57
N SER A 192 -9.79 14.82 -13.65
CA SER A 192 -10.36 16.13 -13.30
C SER A 192 -10.03 17.13 -14.41
N ASP A 193 -10.07 18.43 -14.12
CA ASP A 193 -9.48 19.43 -15.00
C ASP A 193 -7.96 19.57 -14.74
N ASP A 194 -7.21 19.95 -15.79
CA ASP A 194 -5.74 20.07 -15.71
C ASP A 194 -5.28 21.14 -14.70
N GLN A 195 -6.13 22.14 -14.48
CA GLN A 195 -5.89 23.19 -13.48
C GLN A 195 -5.90 22.61 -12.06
N THR A 196 -6.87 21.74 -11.77
CA THR A 196 -7.04 21.01 -10.53
C THR A 196 -5.90 20.03 -10.34
N ASP A 197 -5.52 19.30 -11.40
CA ASP A 197 -4.36 18.40 -11.37
C ASP A 197 -3.11 19.14 -10.89
N LEU A 198 -2.79 20.27 -11.53
CA LEU A 198 -1.63 21.08 -11.15
C LEU A 198 -1.72 21.61 -9.73
N GLU A 199 -2.89 22.09 -9.31
CA GLU A 199 -3.11 22.55 -7.94
C GLU A 199 -2.85 21.44 -6.91
N HIS A 200 -3.28 20.21 -7.19
CA HIS A 200 -3.04 19.07 -6.29
C HIS A 200 -1.59 18.63 -6.31
N TRP A 201 -1.00 18.45 -7.50
CA TRP A 201 0.39 18.01 -7.62
C TRP A 201 1.39 18.99 -6.98
N LEU A 202 1.17 20.30 -7.12
CA LEU A 202 2.03 21.34 -6.53
C LEU A 202 2.04 21.34 -4.99
N ASN A 203 1.07 20.71 -4.33
CA ASN A 203 1.09 20.56 -2.87
C ASN A 203 2.16 19.56 -2.41
N PHE A 204 2.57 18.60 -3.25
CA PHE A 204 3.64 17.67 -2.90
C PHE A 204 5.01 18.33 -3.04
N PRO A 205 5.85 18.35 -1.97
CA PRO A 205 7.22 18.84 -2.06
C PRO A 205 8.04 18.10 -3.12
N ALA A 206 7.87 16.77 -3.21
CA ALA A 206 8.53 15.92 -4.20
C ALA A 206 8.23 16.37 -5.65
N PHE A 207 6.98 16.76 -5.93
CA PHE A 207 6.60 17.24 -7.24
C PHE A 207 7.18 18.62 -7.53
N ARG A 208 7.19 19.53 -6.54
CA ARG A 208 7.84 20.84 -6.68
C ARG A 208 9.34 20.72 -6.95
N GLU A 209 10.02 19.80 -6.26
CA GLU A 209 11.44 19.54 -6.48
C GLU A 209 11.71 18.99 -7.87
N LEU A 210 10.90 18.02 -8.32
CA LEU A 210 10.97 17.47 -9.68
C LEU A 210 10.79 18.58 -10.72
N PHE A 211 9.78 19.44 -10.50
CA PHE A 211 9.53 20.59 -11.36
C PHE A 211 10.71 21.57 -11.39
N ILE A 212 11.19 22.01 -10.22
CA ILE A 212 12.32 22.95 -10.13
C ILE A 212 13.59 22.36 -10.75
N ALA A 213 13.89 21.09 -10.49
CA ALA A 213 15.07 20.42 -11.05
C ALA A 213 15.03 20.36 -12.58
N GLN A 214 13.86 20.15 -13.16
CA GLN A 214 13.66 20.15 -14.61
C GLN A 214 13.77 21.55 -15.22
N HIS A 215 13.38 22.60 -14.48
CA HIS A 215 13.40 23.99 -14.93
C HIS A 215 14.58 24.83 -14.42
N ALA A 216 15.57 24.20 -13.78
CA ALA A 216 16.73 24.89 -13.20
C ALA A 216 17.58 25.68 -14.22
N ASN A 217 17.44 25.39 -15.52
CA ASN A 217 18.09 26.14 -16.59
C ASN A 217 17.38 27.46 -16.93
N LEU A 218 16.06 27.57 -16.73
CA LEU A 218 15.30 28.81 -16.99
C LEU A 218 15.52 29.88 -15.91
N VAL A 219 15.80 29.46 -14.67
CA VAL A 219 16.04 30.38 -13.54
C VAL A 219 17.40 31.08 -13.64
N LYS A 220 18.31 30.60 -14.49
CA LYS A 220 19.66 31.18 -14.66
C LYS A 220 19.71 32.38 -15.61
N GLU A 221 18.65 32.67 -16.36
CA GLU A 221 18.64 33.79 -17.32
C GLU A 221 18.00 35.08 -16.77
N ASP A 222 17.37 35.04 -15.59
CA ASP A 222 16.56 36.16 -15.04
C ASP A 222 17.15 36.82 -13.76
N GLU A 223 18.47 36.81 -13.53
CA GLU A 223 19.07 37.49 -12.36
C GLU A 223 18.96 39.04 -12.39
N GLU A 224 18.34 39.66 -13.41
CA GLU A 224 18.11 41.12 -13.47
C GLU A 224 16.65 41.58 -13.33
N ALA A 225 15.67 40.69 -13.10
CA ALA A 225 14.26 41.09 -12.94
C ALA A 225 13.73 40.96 -11.51
N THR A 226 13.20 42.06 -10.97
CA THR A 226 12.66 42.25 -9.62
C THR A 226 11.54 41.25 -9.24
N PRO A 227 11.42 40.85 -7.95
CA PRO A 227 10.52 39.78 -7.55
C PRO A 227 9.12 40.32 -7.22
N ASP A 228 8.17 40.23 -8.17
CA ASP A 228 6.74 40.39 -7.87
C ASP A 228 5.94 39.17 -8.33
N PHE A 229 6.02 38.10 -7.53
CA PHE A 229 5.32 36.83 -7.73
C PHE A 229 3.81 36.92 -7.40
N LYS A 230 3.08 37.83 -8.06
CA LYS A 230 1.62 38.00 -7.90
C LYS A 230 0.85 37.95 -9.23
N LYS A 231 1.08 36.91 -10.05
CA LYS A 231 0.29 36.59 -11.27
C LYS A 231 -0.26 35.15 -11.24
N LYS A 232 -0.96 34.78 -10.16
CA LYS A 232 -1.37 33.38 -9.87
C LYS A 232 -2.35 32.73 -10.88
N ARG A 233 -2.98 33.49 -11.81
CA ARG A 233 -3.89 32.93 -12.84
C ARG A 233 -3.31 32.90 -14.25
N GLN A 234 -2.37 33.79 -14.59
CA GLN A 234 -1.65 33.73 -15.86
C GLN A 234 -0.50 32.73 -15.80
N SER A 235 0.04 32.45 -14.61
CA SER A 235 1.18 31.55 -14.43
C SER A 235 0.85 30.07 -14.62
N ILE A 236 -0.37 29.61 -14.27
CA ILE A 236 -0.64 28.16 -14.22
C ILE A 236 -0.75 27.55 -15.62
N ASN A 237 -1.32 28.29 -16.58
CA ASN A 237 -1.32 27.86 -17.98
C ASN A 237 0.11 27.79 -18.55
N THR A 238 0.96 28.76 -18.20
CA THR A 238 2.39 28.72 -18.57
C THR A 238 3.11 27.54 -17.91
N LEU A 239 2.77 27.20 -16.66
CA LEU A 239 3.32 26.01 -16.00
C LEU A 239 2.84 24.73 -16.70
N ALA A 240 1.56 24.64 -17.07
CA ALA A 240 1.00 23.49 -17.80
C ALA A 240 1.71 23.27 -19.15
N GLU A 241 1.93 24.34 -19.92
CA GLU A 241 2.68 24.31 -21.18
C GLU A 241 4.13 23.82 -20.96
N LEU A 242 4.81 24.37 -19.95
CA LEU A 242 6.16 23.93 -19.56
C LEU A 242 6.23 22.45 -19.15
N PHE A 243 5.21 21.96 -18.45
CA PHE A 243 5.10 20.54 -18.10
C PHE A 243 4.95 19.65 -19.34
N MET A 244 4.08 20.04 -20.28
CA MET A 244 3.86 19.28 -21.51
C MET A 244 5.14 19.20 -22.37
N GLU A 245 5.90 20.28 -22.51
CA GLU A 245 7.17 20.28 -23.25
C GLU A 245 8.24 19.37 -22.60
N ASN A 246 8.30 19.31 -21.27
CA ASN A 246 9.30 18.50 -20.57
C ASN A 246 8.94 17.02 -20.49
N GLN A 247 7.66 16.66 -20.47
CA GLN A 247 7.27 15.25 -20.57
C GLN A 247 7.70 14.65 -21.90
N ALA A 248 7.55 15.37 -23.02
CA ALA A 248 8.05 14.95 -24.32
C ALA A 248 9.58 14.67 -24.33
N GLN A 249 10.35 15.42 -23.54
CA GLN A 249 11.79 15.18 -23.39
C GLN A 249 12.14 14.01 -22.45
N ASN A 250 11.20 13.58 -21.60
CA ASN A 250 11.35 12.45 -20.68
C ASN A 250 10.70 11.17 -21.19
N GLU A 251 10.17 11.16 -22.43
CA GLU A 251 9.66 9.97 -23.10
C GLU A 251 10.73 8.87 -23.08
N GLY A 252 10.37 7.69 -22.55
CA GLY A 252 11.27 6.55 -22.43
C GLY A 252 12.11 6.48 -21.13
N ARG A 253 11.98 7.44 -20.20
CA ARG A 253 12.52 7.26 -18.84
C ARG A 253 11.70 6.25 -18.05
N ASN A 254 12.39 5.33 -17.39
CA ASN A 254 11.77 4.43 -16.43
C ASN A 254 11.55 5.14 -15.08
N TYR A 255 10.31 5.55 -14.83
CA TYR A 255 9.89 6.23 -13.59
C TYR A 255 10.14 5.40 -12.32
N LEU A 256 10.29 4.08 -12.43
CA LEU A 256 10.60 3.21 -11.29
C LEU A 256 12.01 3.42 -10.74
N ASN A 257 12.90 4.09 -11.49
CA ASN A 257 14.24 4.45 -11.01
C ASN A 257 14.25 5.75 -10.21
N ASP A 258 13.16 6.52 -10.23
CA ASP A 258 13.06 7.77 -9.48
C ASP A 258 12.73 7.50 -8.02
N ARG A 259 13.13 8.40 -7.11
CA ARG A 259 12.83 8.21 -5.68
C ARG A 259 11.33 8.19 -5.40
N TYR A 260 10.55 8.97 -6.14
CA TYR A 260 9.12 9.17 -5.90
C TYR A 260 8.30 8.58 -7.03
N ILE A 261 7.29 7.79 -6.69
CA ILE A 261 6.30 7.28 -7.63
C ILE A 261 4.98 8.01 -7.38
N PHE A 262 4.47 8.67 -8.40
CA PHE A 262 3.18 9.36 -8.38
C PHE A 262 2.10 8.42 -8.90
N MET A 263 0.90 8.48 -8.33
CA MET A 263 -0.21 7.58 -8.64
C MET A 263 -1.55 8.29 -8.47
N ARG A 264 -2.59 7.75 -9.12
CA ARG A 264 -3.99 8.09 -8.84
C ARG A 264 -4.72 6.85 -8.34
N TRP A 265 -5.41 6.94 -7.20
CA TRP A 265 -6.15 5.83 -6.60
C TRP A 265 -7.65 6.12 -6.64
N LYS A 266 -8.45 5.17 -7.14
CA LYS A 266 -9.91 5.27 -7.19
C LYS A 266 -10.54 4.09 -6.47
N GLU A 267 -11.34 4.40 -5.46
CA GLU A 267 -12.22 3.44 -4.79
C GLU A 267 -13.38 3.07 -5.73
N LYS A 268 -13.72 1.77 -5.78
CA LYS A 268 -14.71 1.21 -6.71
C LYS A 268 -15.98 0.78 -6.00
N PHE A 269 -15.86 0.01 -4.92
CA PHE A 269 -17.00 -0.56 -4.19
C PHE A 269 -16.64 -0.88 -2.75
N LEU A 270 -17.68 -1.04 -1.91
CA LEU A 270 -17.56 -1.40 -0.50
C LEU A 270 -17.32 -2.90 -0.31
N VAL A 271 -16.62 -3.25 0.76
CA VAL A 271 -16.35 -4.63 1.18
C VAL A 271 -16.89 -4.80 2.60
N PRO A 272 -17.65 -5.87 2.89
CA PRO A 272 -17.85 -7.08 2.08
C PRO A 272 -18.94 -7.00 1.00
N ASP A 273 -19.78 -5.97 1.02
CA ASP A 273 -20.94 -5.88 0.12
C ASP A 273 -20.72 -4.86 -0.99
N ALA A 274 -20.39 -5.36 -2.18
CA ALA A 274 -20.09 -4.54 -3.35
C ALA A 274 -21.33 -3.90 -3.99
N PHE A 275 -22.54 -4.31 -3.60
CA PHE A 275 -23.79 -3.78 -4.14
C PHE A 275 -24.33 -2.58 -3.35
N VAL A 276 -23.70 -2.27 -2.21
CA VAL A 276 -24.01 -1.05 -1.46
C VAL A 276 -23.27 0.11 -2.12
N GLU A 277 -24.03 1.03 -2.73
CA GLU A 277 -23.45 2.19 -3.41
C GLU A 277 -23.35 3.43 -2.49
N ASN A 278 -24.22 3.52 -1.48
CA ASN A 278 -24.33 4.71 -0.64
C ASN A 278 -24.10 4.37 0.84
N VAL A 279 -23.31 5.22 1.50
CA VAL A 279 -23.11 5.21 2.95
C VAL A 279 -23.58 6.54 3.50
N ASP A 280 -24.48 6.52 4.48
CA ASP A 280 -24.98 7.76 5.07
C ASP A 280 -23.85 8.58 5.70
N GLY A 281 -23.60 9.76 5.13
CA GLY A 281 -22.57 10.69 5.59
C GLY A 281 -21.16 10.39 5.08
N ALA A 282 -20.99 9.53 4.09
CA ALA A 282 -19.72 9.26 3.42
C ALA A 282 -19.91 9.02 1.92
N SER A 283 -18.93 9.42 1.10
CA SER A 283 -18.87 9.12 -0.33
C SER A 283 -17.44 8.75 -0.70
N TYR A 284 -17.30 7.85 -1.68
CA TYR A 284 -16.04 7.42 -2.27
C TYR A 284 -16.01 7.72 -3.78
N ASP A 285 -16.82 8.67 -4.25
CA ASP A 285 -16.97 9.03 -5.67
C ASP A 285 -15.72 9.70 -6.25
N GLY A 286 -14.95 10.36 -5.40
CA GLY A 286 -13.67 10.97 -5.77
C GLY A 286 -12.53 9.99 -5.94
N PHE A 287 -11.33 10.54 -6.08
CA PHE A 287 -10.08 9.80 -6.19
C PHE A 287 -8.96 10.49 -5.39
N TYR A 288 -7.84 9.79 -5.21
CA TYR A 288 -6.68 10.30 -4.49
C TYR A 288 -5.52 10.55 -5.45
N TYR A 289 -4.91 11.73 -5.34
CA TYR A 289 -3.55 11.97 -5.79
C TYR A 289 -2.60 11.39 -4.76
N VAL A 290 -1.65 10.55 -5.15
CA VAL A 290 -0.75 9.86 -4.20
C VAL A 290 0.70 9.98 -4.68
N VAL A 291 1.61 10.25 -3.75
CA VAL A 291 3.05 10.12 -3.93
C VAL A 291 3.60 9.09 -2.96
N HIS A 292 4.41 8.17 -3.47
CA HIS A 292 5.10 7.13 -2.72
C HIS A 292 6.62 7.40 -2.73
N ASP A 293 7.24 7.45 -1.54
CA ASP A 293 8.70 7.52 -1.42
C ASP A 293 9.27 6.10 -1.36
N GLN A 294 9.97 5.70 -2.42
CA GLN A 294 10.57 4.36 -2.54
C GLN A 294 11.64 4.08 -1.49
N LEU A 295 12.26 5.12 -0.91
CA LEU A 295 13.31 4.96 0.08
C LEU A 295 12.74 4.66 1.48
N THR A 296 11.73 5.42 1.90
CA THR A 296 11.15 5.32 3.25
C THR A 296 9.93 4.40 3.30
N GLY A 297 9.29 4.16 2.16
CA GLY A 297 8.03 3.45 2.04
C GLY A 297 6.81 4.30 2.37
N CYS A 298 6.97 5.54 2.82
CA CYS A 298 5.86 6.41 3.17
C CYS A 298 5.04 6.80 1.94
N MET A 299 3.74 7.03 2.13
CA MET A 299 2.87 7.61 1.10
C MET A 299 2.18 8.85 1.65
N GLN A 300 2.05 9.84 0.78
CA GLN A 300 1.26 11.04 1.02
C GLN A 300 0.23 11.15 -0.09
N GLY A 301 -0.96 11.66 0.21
CA GLY A 301 -1.97 11.88 -0.80
C GLY A 301 -2.95 12.97 -0.46
N PHE A 302 -3.74 13.35 -1.45
CA PHE A 302 -4.86 14.27 -1.30
C PHE A 302 -6.08 13.69 -2.00
N TYR A 303 -7.19 13.60 -1.26
CA TYR A 303 -8.49 13.24 -1.84
C TYR A 303 -9.06 14.42 -2.61
N TYR A 304 -9.65 14.12 -3.77
CA TYR A 304 -10.34 15.07 -4.62
C TYR A 304 -11.71 14.54 -5.02
N HIS A 305 -12.71 15.41 -4.85
CA HIS A 305 -14.04 15.31 -5.42
C HIS A 305 -14.58 16.73 -5.58
N GLN A 306 -15.38 16.99 -6.62
CA GLN A 306 -15.85 18.35 -6.96
C GLN A 306 -16.59 19.03 -5.80
N ASP A 307 -17.41 18.27 -5.08
CA ASP A 307 -18.26 18.76 -3.99
C ASP A 307 -17.67 18.54 -2.58
N ALA A 308 -16.47 17.96 -2.49
CA ALA A 308 -15.85 17.66 -1.19
C ALA A 308 -14.98 18.82 -0.68
N GLU A 309 -14.68 18.80 0.62
CA GLU A 309 -13.64 19.65 1.19
C GLU A 309 -12.32 19.40 0.47
N ARG A 310 -11.66 20.48 0.03
CA ARG A 310 -10.39 20.41 -0.70
C ARG A 310 -9.25 19.97 0.21
N PHE A 311 -8.27 19.29 -0.38
CA PHE A 311 -6.99 18.95 0.25
C PHE A 311 -7.13 18.11 1.53
N GLN A 312 -8.11 17.19 1.55
CA GLN A 312 -8.13 16.19 2.60
C GLN A 312 -6.90 15.30 2.46
N GLN A 313 -6.01 15.37 3.45
CA GLN A 313 -4.68 14.80 3.36
C GLN A 313 -4.69 13.35 3.81
N LEU A 314 -4.04 12.48 3.05
CA LEU A 314 -3.77 11.08 3.40
C LEU A 314 -2.28 10.93 3.73
N GLU A 315 -1.97 10.34 4.88
CA GLU A 315 -0.60 10.02 5.29
C GLU A 315 -0.54 8.55 5.68
N LEU A 316 0.37 7.79 5.07
CA LEU A 316 0.51 6.35 5.31
C LEU A 316 1.98 5.98 5.52
N VAL A 317 2.22 5.09 6.47
CA VAL A 317 3.54 4.50 6.74
C VAL A 317 3.48 2.98 6.65
N PRO A 318 4.55 2.31 6.18
CA PRO A 318 4.57 0.87 6.07
C PRO A 318 4.48 0.21 7.46
N CYS A 319 3.63 -0.79 7.59
CA CYS A 319 3.46 -1.54 8.84
C CYS A 319 4.68 -2.42 9.12
N LYS A 320 5.35 -2.22 10.28
CA LYS A 320 6.53 -3.03 10.67
C LYS A 320 6.26 -4.54 10.76
N LYS A 321 5.06 -4.94 11.18
CA LYS A 321 4.65 -6.37 11.23
C LYS A 321 4.72 -7.03 9.85
N ALA A 322 4.53 -6.28 8.76
CA ALA A 322 4.59 -6.78 7.40
C ALA A 322 6.04 -7.04 6.92
N GLN A 323 7.04 -6.44 7.57
CA GLN A 323 8.45 -6.76 7.33
C GLN A 323 8.85 -8.10 7.97
N ASP A 324 8.30 -8.45 9.13
CA ASP A 324 8.60 -9.77 9.73
C ASP A 324 7.90 -10.93 8.98
N LEU A 325 6.72 -10.67 8.40
CA LEU A 325 6.01 -11.60 7.50
C LEU A 325 6.74 -11.87 6.19
N CYS A 326 7.67 -10.99 5.77
CA CYS A 326 8.42 -11.16 4.51
C CYS A 326 9.65 -12.08 4.62
N ASN A 327 9.92 -12.65 5.79
CA ASN A 327 10.95 -13.69 5.94
C ASN A 327 10.56 -15.01 5.23
N SER A 328 9.29 -15.18 4.87
CA SER A 328 8.82 -16.27 4.00
C SER A 328 8.01 -15.72 2.82
N SER A 329 8.49 -15.93 1.59
CA SER A 329 7.73 -15.57 0.39
C SER A 329 6.74 -16.66 0.03
N CYS A 330 5.43 -16.36 0.04
CA CYS A 330 4.41 -17.18 -0.62
C CYS A 330 3.67 -16.33 -1.67
N THR A 331 4.16 -16.35 -2.92
CA THR A 331 3.56 -15.61 -4.05
C THR A 331 2.40 -16.38 -4.66
N PHE A 332 1.59 -15.72 -5.49
CA PHE A 332 0.60 -16.34 -6.37
C PHE A 332 0.78 -15.78 -7.78
N GLU A 333 0.27 -16.51 -8.77
CA GLU A 333 0.27 -16.12 -10.18
C GLU A 333 -1.14 -16.39 -10.73
N LEU A 334 -1.65 -15.47 -11.55
CA LEU A 334 -2.91 -15.66 -12.26
C LEU A 334 -2.64 -16.56 -13.47
N ALA A 335 -3.51 -17.56 -13.67
CA ALA A 335 -3.35 -18.60 -14.69
C ALA A 335 -3.76 -18.15 -16.10
#